data_AF-A0AA37NSC5-F1
#
_entry.id   AF-A0AA37NSC5-F1
#
_cell.length_a   1.000
_cell.length_b   1.000
_cell.length_c   1.000
_cell.angle_alpha   90.00
_cell.angle_beta   90.00
_cell.angle_gamma   90.00
#
_symmetry.space_group_name_H-M   'P 1'
#
loop_
_entity.id
_entity.type
_entity.pdbx_description
1 polymer ?
#
loop_
_entity_poly.entity_id
_entity_poly.type
_entity_poly.pdbx_seq_one_letter_code
_entity_poly.pdbx_strand_id
1 'polypeptide(L)'
;MNMDITKTNNLQEIPATEELNKLCRTADTIRPGDYFLHGSDLLRVASLNSDDQKTVVRYELVWDIENEGVYSSYGAEEVNAFLKNKSYVPDPHKLYSQAVGIMDGTYTPEIPEEDAGPDDCTDDSTMLIGRNSPQSLIALAQKKQLLARQLSDLKQMADYHRSVLENRMRNKLSKLAETRNRIMSQLTNIQKALSMLQLYMGDEHCVEQLSSGANAPENEPFAIHQQLLFMDEECGIISDGGIDIERINEFEEWLMKEDHLDAILPDTKGIVALKPRRFRKDYGSSYYTAVMEHWNRHTFFLIRNGENVYLIDSNHIEITDRLFPLRSEMQELYDKAAQTKMEYEKEDSAKRIQSANERYHRIIFFIQGLTDNTEVLHPIPQGVNLFNPDSYAGWVRLVYDDEAALTDGRMSYRDWVKEINASVKRGSRIAYCPDNRWNYSGKGELWRYANKHFIRDYYNDYAVPDLPTSGIYTLDTVSKYGVEHLAFKYKPGDTIFSSDYYGKRRNRLAFIVGESDIYLNYDRISLDDIEYYLHSRIERKHYLDILPVLLEVRKNLRAEQQQENAFRLMLLGELLQQGISEEMANRHITEAIDWWKYKNIWKRPICNDDAKALRMIKSRVLKIIK
;
A
#
# COMPACT_ATOMS: atom_id res chain seq x y z
N MET A 1 -41.03 41.12 71.38
CA MET A 1 -42.40 40.98 71.91
C MET A 1 -42.58 39.52 72.29
N ASN A 2 -43.18 39.28 73.47
CA ASN A 2 -43.07 38.08 74.30
C ASN A 2 -43.16 36.72 73.60
N MET A 3 -42.23 35.84 73.98
CA MET A 3 -42.31 34.39 73.83
C MET A 3 -43.43 33.84 74.73
N ASP A 4 -44.54 33.39 74.16
CA ASP A 4 -45.42 32.41 74.79
C ASP A 4 -45.00 31.02 74.31
N ILE A 5 -44.20 30.34 75.15
CA ILE A 5 -43.85 28.94 74.95
C ILE A 5 -44.86 28.11 75.74
N THR A 6 -45.94 27.71 75.09
CA THR A 6 -46.83 26.67 75.60
C THR A 6 -46.14 25.30 75.48
N LYS A 7 -46.28 24.51 76.54
CA LYS A 7 -45.69 23.17 76.70
C LYS A 7 -46.19 22.19 75.63
N THR A 8 -45.41 22.00 74.58
CA THR A 8 -45.33 20.74 73.83
C THR A 8 -43.89 20.56 73.36
N ASN A 9 -43.21 19.55 73.89
CA ASN A 9 -41.93 19.08 73.37
C ASN A 9 -42.15 18.57 71.94
N ASN A 10 -41.97 19.45 70.94
CA ASN A 10 -41.80 19.05 69.56
C ASN A 10 -40.37 19.39 69.14
N LEU A 11 -39.44 18.47 69.43
CA LEU A 11 -38.03 18.51 69.05
C LEU A 11 -37.80 18.24 67.54
N GLN A 12 -38.81 18.46 66.69
CA GLN A 12 -38.72 18.16 65.26
C GLN A 12 -38.21 19.32 64.40
N GLU A 13 -38.23 20.57 64.88
CA GLU A 13 -37.72 21.72 64.10
C GLU A 13 -36.92 22.67 65.00
N ILE A 14 -35.59 22.64 64.85
CA ILE A 14 -34.69 23.64 65.44
C ILE A 14 -34.84 24.92 64.61
N PRO A 15 -35.22 26.06 65.19
CA PRO A 15 -35.36 27.30 64.44
C PRO A 15 -34.01 27.74 63.86
N ALA A 16 -33.97 28.11 62.58
CA ALA A 16 -32.76 28.58 61.91
C ALA A 16 -32.24 29.88 62.54
N THR A 17 -30.92 30.03 62.70
CA THR A 17 -30.29 31.28 63.12
C THR A 17 -30.49 32.38 62.08
N GLU A 18 -30.39 33.64 62.51
CA GLU A 18 -30.40 34.80 61.62
C GLU A 18 -29.33 34.70 60.51
N GLU A 19 -28.17 34.12 60.83
CA GLU A 19 -27.08 33.86 59.88
C GLU A 19 -27.41 32.76 58.88
N LEU A 20 -28.04 31.66 59.33
CA LEU A 20 -28.48 30.58 58.42
C LEU A 20 -29.59 31.07 57.48
N ASN A 21 -30.50 31.92 57.96
CA ASN A 21 -31.55 32.53 57.15
C ASN A 21 -31.00 33.46 56.06
N LYS A 22 -29.88 34.15 56.32
CA LYS A 22 -29.18 34.98 55.31
C LYS A 22 -28.58 34.15 54.17
N LEU A 23 -28.29 32.87 54.43
CA LEU A 23 -27.78 31.89 53.46
C LEU A 23 -28.89 31.14 52.69
N CYS A 24 -30.16 31.51 52.90
CA CYS A 24 -31.30 30.94 52.20
C CYS A 24 -31.96 31.99 51.30
N ARG A 25 -32.56 31.52 50.20
CA ARG A 25 -33.42 32.31 49.33
C ARG A 25 -34.77 31.59 49.21
N THR A 26 -35.82 32.38 49.08
CA THR A 26 -37.21 31.97 48.87
C THR A 26 -37.68 32.48 47.52
N ALA A 27 -38.84 32.02 47.05
CA ALA A 27 -39.44 32.48 45.81
C ALA A 27 -39.58 34.02 45.72
N ASP A 28 -39.77 34.69 46.87
CA ASP A 28 -39.95 36.15 46.94
C ASP A 28 -38.63 36.93 47.10
N THR A 29 -37.52 36.26 47.44
CA THR A 29 -36.25 36.93 47.79
C THR A 29 -35.12 36.69 46.80
N ILE A 30 -35.25 35.70 45.90
CA ILE A 30 -34.31 35.43 44.80
C ILE A 30 -34.29 36.58 43.79
N ARG A 31 -33.11 36.92 43.25
CA ARG A 31 -32.93 38.02 42.29
C ARG A 31 -31.95 37.65 41.17
N PRO A 32 -32.07 38.27 39.98
CA PRO A 32 -31.01 38.21 38.97
C PRO A 32 -29.66 38.66 39.55
N GLY A 33 -28.60 37.91 39.24
CA GLY A 33 -27.26 38.09 39.81
C GLY A 33 -26.97 37.25 41.06
N ASP A 34 -27.96 36.56 41.63
CA ASP A 34 -27.73 35.62 42.73
C ASP A 34 -26.95 34.38 42.24
N TYR A 35 -26.06 33.87 43.09
CA TYR A 35 -25.23 32.69 42.82
C TYR A 35 -25.67 31.49 43.65
N PHE A 36 -25.60 30.31 43.05
CA PHE A 36 -25.97 29.06 43.70
C PHE A 36 -24.96 27.95 43.37
N LEU A 37 -24.64 27.12 44.36
CA LEU A 37 -23.90 25.87 44.15
C LEU A 37 -24.86 24.71 43.94
N HIS A 38 -24.53 23.85 42.98
CA HIS A 38 -25.22 22.58 42.74
C HIS A 38 -24.18 21.49 42.43
N GLY A 39 -23.75 20.76 43.46
CA GLY A 39 -22.68 19.79 43.30
C GLY A 39 -21.36 20.50 43.02
N SER A 40 -20.75 20.27 41.86
CA SER A 40 -19.52 20.95 41.42
C SER A 40 -19.78 22.20 40.57
N ASP A 41 -21.04 22.57 40.34
CA ASP A 41 -21.40 23.64 39.42
C ASP A 41 -21.75 24.93 40.18
N LEU A 42 -21.23 26.05 39.67
CA LEU A 42 -21.60 27.40 40.11
C LEU A 42 -22.59 27.99 39.10
N LEU A 43 -23.79 28.30 39.58
CA LEU A 43 -24.90 28.80 38.77
C LEU A 43 -25.17 30.26 39.09
N ARG A 44 -25.39 31.08 38.06
CA ARG A 44 -25.80 32.49 38.20
C ARG A 44 -27.22 32.67 37.69
N VAL A 45 -28.08 33.31 38.45
CA VAL A 45 -29.43 33.66 37.99
C VAL A 45 -29.33 34.77 36.95
N ALA A 46 -29.70 34.49 35.70
CA ALA A 46 -29.71 35.48 34.63
C ALA A 46 -31.00 36.31 34.62
N SER A 47 -32.15 35.66 34.75
CA SER A 47 -33.44 36.35 34.76
C SER A 47 -34.54 35.56 35.45
N LEU A 48 -35.57 36.27 35.88
CA LEU A 48 -36.79 35.73 36.46
C LEU A 48 -37.96 36.12 35.56
N ASN A 49 -38.71 35.13 35.08
CA ASN A 49 -39.92 35.35 34.30
C ASN A 49 -41.11 34.83 35.10
N SER A 50 -42.04 35.71 35.44
CA SER A 50 -43.28 35.36 36.16
C SER A 50 -44.48 35.43 35.21
N ASP A 51 -45.30 34.40 35.24
CA ASP A 51 -46.63 34.34 34.61
C ASP A 51 -47.70 34.16 35.70
N ASP A 52 -48.99 34.34 35.38
CA ASP A 52 -50.12 34.39 36.33
C ASP A 52 -50.25 33.16 37.28
N GLN A 53 -49.51 32.07 37.02
CA GLN A 53 -49.50 30.87 37.85
C GLN A 53 -48.12 30.41 38.35
N LYS A 54 -46.98 30.84 37.77
CA LYS A 54 -45.64 30.31 38.09
C LYS A 54 -44.51 31.31 37.81
N THR A 55 -43.44 31.25 38.61
CA THR A 55 -42.17 31.97 38.37
C THR A 55 -41.09 31.00 37.91
N VAL A 56 -40.43 31.30 36.79
CA VAL A 56 -39.35 30.51 36.20
C VAL A 56 -38.02 31.26 36.29
N VAL A 57 -37.01 30.58 36.79
CA VAL A 57 -35.62 31.05 36.92
C VAL A 57 -34.84 30.57 35.70
N ARG A 58 -34.29 31.51 34.91
CA ARG A 58 -33.26 31.21 33.91
C ARG A 58 -31.89 31.41 34.53
N TYR A 59 -31.02 30.44 34.37
CA TYR A 59 -29.70 30.44 35.00
C TYR A 59 -28.60 30.02 34.05
N GLU A 60 -27.41 30.49 34.36
CA GLU A 60 -26.19 30.32 33.57
C GLU A 60 -25.19 29.49 34.37
N LEU A 61 -24.40 28.66 33.68
CA LEU A 61 -23.28 27.96 34.30
C LEU A 61 -22.05 28.86 34.22
N VAL A 62 -21.48 29.19 35.38
CA VAL A 62 -20.23 29.93 35.48
C VAL A 62 -19.09 28.92 35.44
N TRP A 63 -18.47 28.72 34.28
CA TRP A 63 -17.39 27.72 34.12
C TRP A 63 -16.00 28.26 34.47
N ASP A 64 -15.84 29.58 34.62
CA ASP A 64 -14.62 30.23 35.12
C ASP A 64 -14.97 31.56 35.81
N ILE A 65 -15.05 31.56 37.14
CA ILE A 65 -15.43 32.74 37.92
C ILE A 65 -14.41 33.88 37.86
N GLU A 66 -13.12 33.59 37.69
CA GLU A 66 -12.07 34.64 37.68
C GLU A 66 -12.01 35.38 36.35
N ASN A 67 -12.33 34.69 35.25
CA ASN A 67 -12.34 35.27 33.89
C ASN A 67 -13.76 35.57 33.38
N GLU A 68 -14.77 35.57 34.27
CA GLU A 68 -16.18 35.78 33.94
C GLU A 68 -16.70 34.86 32.82
N GLY A 69 -16.16 33.63 32.76
CA GLY A 69 -16.56 32.61 31.80
C GLY A 69 -17.93 32.04 32.14
N VAL A 70 -18.92 32.33 31.30
CA VAL A 70 -20.32 31.91 31.51
C VAL A 70 -20.92 31.24 30.28
N TYR A 71 -21.69 30.17 30.49
CA TYR A 71 -22.61 29.60 29.49
C TYR A 71 -24.01 30.21 29.68
N SER A 72 -24.36 31.18 28.83
CA SER A 72 -25.54 32.05 28.96
C SER A 72 -26.91 31.37 28.81
N SER A 73 -26.95 30.09 28.42
CA SER A 73 -28.19 29.33 28.23
C SER A 73 -28.05 27.92 28.79
N TYR A 74 -27.78 27.82 30.09
CA TYR A 74 -27.55 26.53 30.73
C TYR A 74 -28.86 25.82 31.14
N GLY A 75 -29.83 26.54 31.70
CA GLY A 75 -31.12 25.94 32.06
C GLY A 75 -32.22 26.92 32.47
N ALA A 76 -33.44 26.40 32.58
CA ALA A 76 -34.61 27.10 33.09
C ALA A 76 -35.47 26.17 33.95
N GLU A 77 -35.78 26.57 35.18
CA GLU A 77 -36.56 25.78 36.14
C GLU A 77 -37.60 26.65 36.86
N GLU A 78 -38.70 26.05 37.31
CA GLU A 78 -39.64 26.73 38.22
C GLU A 78 -38.93 27.09 39.54
N VAL A 79 -39.25 28.24 40.13
CA VAL A 79 -38.47 28.84 41.23
C VAL A 79 -38.33 27.94 42.46
N ASN A 80 -39.36 27.21 42.85
CA ASN A 80 -39.29 26.29 43.98
C ASN A 80 -38.50 25.03 43.63
N ALA A 81 -38.63 24.55 42.39
CA ALA A 81 -37.79 23.45 41.89
C ALA A 81 -36.31 23.84 41.86
N PHE A 82 -35.98 25.07 41.44
CA PHE A 82 -34.62 25.60 41.41
C PHE A 82 -34.02 25.66 42.82
N LEU A 83 -34.76 26.21 43.80
CA LEU A 83 -34.29 26.38 45.17
C LEU A 83 -34.14 25.06 45.95
N LYS A 84 -34.85 23.99 45.56
CA LYS A 84 -34.93 22.74 46.35
C LYS A 84 -33.58 22.05 46.61
N ASN A 85 -32.66 22.09 45.65
CA ASN A 85 -31.38 21.37 45.70
C ASN A 85 -30.18 22.26 45.37
N LYS A 86 -30.34 23.58 45.49
CA LYS A 86 -29.32 24.56 45.11
C LYS A 86 -29.03 25.50 46.28
N SER A 87 -27.75 25.74 46.47
CA SER A 87 -27.18 26.29 47.69
C SER A 87 -26.81 27.75 47.45
N TYR A 88 -27.55 28.71 48.00
CA TYR A 88 -27.26 30.13 47.78
C TYR A 88 -25.87 30.51 48.30
N VAL A 89 -25.13 31.26 47.49
CA VAL A 89 -23.80 31.77 47.79
C VAL A 89 -23.83 33.30 47.73
N PRO A 90 -23.76 33.99 48.88
CA PRO A 90 -23.81 35.45 48.93
C PRO A 90 -22.60 36.13 48.30
N ASP A 91 -21.41 35.54 48.48
CA ASP A 91 -20.15 36.06 47.94
C ASP A 91 -19.34 34.90 47.34
N PRO A 92 -19.53 34.61 46.05
CA PRO A 92 -18.88 33.47 45.40
C PRO A 92 -17.38 33.70 45.22
N HIS A 93 -16.92 34.95 45.06
CA HIS A 93 -15.49 35.26 44.91
C HIS A 93 -14.73 35.04 46.22
N LYS A 94 -15.29 35.46 47.35
CA LYS A 94 -14.72 35.19 48.67
C LYS A 94 -14.70 33.69 48.96
N LEU A 95 -15.80 32.99 48.73
CA LEU A 95 -15.87 31.54 48.95
C LEU A 95 -14.88 30.79 48.05
N TYR A 96 -14.74 31.22 46.79
CA TYR A 96 -13.75 30.68 45.87
C TYR A 96 -12.32 30.92 46.36
N SER A 97 -11.97 32.13 46.81
CA SER A 97 -10.64 32.44 47.36
C SER A 97 -10.29 31.57 48.59
N GLN A 98 -11.27 31.30 49.44
CA GLN A 98 -11.12 30.39 50.58
C GLN A 98 -10.92 28.95 50.13
N ALA A 99 -11.67 28.48 49.13
CA ALA A 99 -11.51 27.15 48.57
C ALA A 99 -10.13 26.93 47.92
N VAL A 100 -9.61 27.92 47.19
CA VAL A 100 -8.22 27.92 46.68
C VAL A 100 -7.23 27.87 47.85
N GLY A 101 -7.43 28.71 48.87
CA GLY A 101 -6.57 28.75 50.04
C GLY A 101 -6.53 27.42 50.81
N ILE A 102 -7.60 26.62 50.83
CA ILE A 102 -7.60 25.27 51.41
C ILE A 102 -6.66 24.34 50.63
N MET A 103 -6.71 24.39 49.30
CA MET A 103 -5.87 23.52 48.46
C MET A 103 -4.40 23.91 48.50
N ASP A 104 -4.11 25.21 48.60
CA ASP A 104 -2.74 25.74 48.67
C ASP A 104 -2.20 25.81 50.12
N GLY A 105 -2.99 25.41 51.12
CA GLY A 105 -2.60 25.37 52.54
C GLY A 105 -2.53 26.74 53.24
N THR A 106 -3.07 27.79 52.62
CA THR A 106 -3.06 29.18 53.14
C THR A 106 -4.32 29.55 53.90
N TYR A 107 -5.35 28.69 53.89
CA TYR A 107 -6.59 28.88 54.65
C TYR A 107 -6.99 27.59 55.37
N THR A 108 -7.27 27.71 56.67
CA THR A 108 -7.83 26.65 57.51
C THR A 108 -9.16 27.14 58.07
N PRO A 109 -10.28 26.42 57.86
CA PRO A 109 -11.56 26.78 58.46
C PRO A 109 -11.45 26.78 59.99
N GLU A 110 -11.98 27.81 60.66
CA GLU A 110 -12.08 27.84 62.12
C GLU A 110 -13.05 26.75 62.60
N ILE A 111 -12.52 25.61 63.03
CA ILE A 111 -13.30 24.54 63.67
C ILE A 111 -13.38 24.90 65.16
N PRO A 112 -14.57 25.05 65.76
CA PRO A 112 -14.71 25.16 67.20
C PRO A 112 -14.11 23.90 67.83
N GLU A 113 -13.14 24.05 68.72
CA GLU A 113 -12.58 22.93 69.49
C GLU A 113 -13.74 22.16 70.15
N GLU A 114 -13.95 20.90 69.76
CA GLU A 114 -14.55 19.95 70.70
C GLU A 114 -13.48 19.73 71.75
N ASP A 115 -13.75 20.09 73.01
CA ASP A 115 -12.93 19.70 74.16
C ASP A 115 -12.74 18.17 74.14
N ALA A 116 -11.69 17.69 73.47
CA ALA A 116 -11.08 16.42 73.77
C ALA A 116 -10.57 16.57 75.19
N GLY A 117 -11.26 15.94 76.13
CA GLY A 117 -11.08 16.14 77.57
C GLY A 117 -9.60 16.08 77.96
N PRO A 118 -9.12 17.01 78.81
CA PRO A 118 -7.78 16.91 79.35
C PRO A 118 -7.78 15.83 80.43
N ASP A 119 -6.99 14.78 80.21
CA ASP A 119 -6.40 14.04 81.32
C ASP A 119 -5.52 15.00 82.13
N ASP A 120 -5.71 14.94 83.45
CA ASP A 120 -4.93 15.50 84.55
C ASP A 120 -4.92 17.02 84.85
N CYS A 121 -5.61 17.28 85.97
CA CYS A 121 -5.16 18.04 87.14
C CYS A 121 -4.81 19.53 86.97
N THR A 122 -5.76 20.41 87.30
CA THR A 122 -5.82 21.06 88.62
C THR A 122 -7.14 21.79 88.80
N ASP A 123 -7.64 21.72 90.04
CA ASP A 123 -8.75 22.46 90.65
C ASP A 123 -9.21 23.73 89.92
N ASP A 124 -10.44 23.70 89.40
CA ASP A 124 -11.39 24.75 89.76
C ASP A 124 -12.83 24.23 89.67
N SER A 125 -13.39 23.99 90.85
CA SER A 125 -14.68 23.37 91.10
C SER A 125 -15.84 24.36 90.90
N THR A 126 -15.98 24.99 89.72
CA THR A 126 -17.20 25.81 89.46
C THR A 126 -17.57 25.98 87.98
N MET A 127 -17.54 24.92 87.16
CA MET A 127 -18.07 24.96 85.77
C MET A 127 -18.83 23.67 85.43
N LEU A 128 -19.76 23.25 86.30
CA LEU A 128 -20.63 22.08 86.08
C LEU A 128 -22.12 22.41 85.94
N ILE A 129 -22.49 23.69 85.82
CA ILE A 129 -23.91 24.07 85.70
C ILE A 129 -24.10 24.98 84.49
N GLY A 130 -24.57 24.40 83.39
CA GLY A 130 -24.99 25.15 82.21
C GLY A 130 -25.20 24.34 80.92
N ARG A 131 -24.74 23.08 80.84
CA ARG A 131 -24.92 22.25 79.63
C ARG A 131 -26.34 21.67 79.44
N ASN A 132 -27.25 21.87 80.39
CA ASN A 132 -28.59 21.27 80.37
C ASN A 132 -29.76 22.27 80.18
N SER A 133 -29.50 23.51 79.75
CA SER A 133 -30.59 24.40 79.35
C SER A 133 -31.02 24.07 77.90
N PRO A 134 -32.32 23.94 77.61
CA PRO A 134 -32.79 23.73 76.24
C PRO A 134 -32.25 24.78 75.25
N GLN A 135 -32.07 26.02 75.71
CA GLN A 135 -31.56 27.13 74.91
C GLN A 135 -30.08 26.99 74.52
N SER A 136 -29.21 26.51 75.40
CA SER A 136 -27.79 26.28 75.08
C SER A 136 -27.59 25.12 74.10
N LEU A 137 -28.42 24.08 74.19
CA LEU A 137 -28.41 22.95 73.25
C LEU A 137 -28.92 23.37 71.87
N ILE A 138 -29.96 24.22 71.81
CA ILE A 138 -30.45 24.82 70.56
C ILE A 138 -29.38 25.70 69.91
N ALA A 139 -28.69 26.55 70.68
CA ALA A 139 -27.63 27.42 70.16
C ALA A 139 -26.41 26.62 69.63
N LEU A 140 -26.01 25.55 70.32
CA LEU A 140 -24.95 24.65 69.86
C LEU A 140 -25.36 23.93 68.57
N ALA A 141 -26.59 23.42 68.49
CA ALA A 141 -27.11 22.75 67.31
C ALA A 141 -27.18 23.69 66.10
N GLN A 142 -27.61 24.94 66.31
CA GLN A 142 -27.61 25.99 65.29
C GLN A 142 -26.19 26.33 64.79
N LYS A 143 -25.21 26.46 65.70
CA LYS A 143 -23.80 26.72 65.34
C LYS A 143 -23.21 25.54 64.55
N LYS A 144 -23.51 24.31 64.95
CA LYS A 144 -23.10 23.09 64.22
C LYS A 144 -23.73 23.02 62.82
N GLN A 145 -25.00 23.39 62.68
CA GLN A 145 -25.70 23.42 61.40
C GLN A 145 -25.09 24.47 60.45
N LEU A 146 -24.76 25.66 60.96
CA LEU A 146 -24.09 26.71 60.19
C LEU A 146 -22.68 26.28 59.73
N LEU A 147 -21.90 25.66 60.62
CA LEU A 147 -20.57 25.17 60.29
C LEU A 147 -20.62 24.04 59.25
N ALA A 148 -21.54 23.08 59.40
CA ALA A 148 -21.74 22.01 58.44
C ALA A 148 -22.12 22.56 57.04
N ARG A 149 -22.94 23.61 57.00
CA ARG A 149 -23.30 24.32 55.77
C ARG A 149 -22.08 24.99 55.12
N GLN A 150 -21.30 25.73 55.89
CA GLN A 150 -20.08 26.41 55.41
C GLN A 150 -19.04 25.42 54.88
N LEU A 151 -18.81 24.31 55.57
CA LEU A 151 -17.89 23.25 55.11
C LEU A 151 -18.38 22.58 53.83
N SER A 152 -19.69 22.35 53.70
CA SER A 152 -20.28 21.82 52.47
C SER A 152 -20.11 22.77 51.28
N ASP A 153 -20.33 24.07 51.49
CA ASP A 153 -20.16 25.09 50.45
C ASP A 153 -18.69 25.22 50.03
N LEU A 154 -17.76 25.21 50.99
CA LEU A 154 -16.31 25.19 50.71
C LEU A 154 -15.90 23.95 49.92
N LYS A 155 -16.43 22.76 50.25
CA LYS A 155 -16.15 21.53 49.52
C LYS A 155 -16.64 21.60 48.08
N GLN A 156 -17.90 22.00 47.87
CA GLN A 156 -18.48 22.16 46.54
C GLN A 156 -17.71 23.19 45.71
N MET A 157 -17.28 24.30 46.32
CA MET A 157 -16.46 25.32 45.66
C MET A 157 -15.03 24.84 45.34
N ALA A 158 -14.43 23.98 46.17
CA ALA A 158 -13.13 23.37 45.88
C ALA A 158 -13.21 22.37 44.70
N ASP A 159 -14.27 21.58 44.63
CA ASP A 159 -14.52 20.69 43.49
C ASP A 159 -14.82 21.49 42.21
N TYR A 160 -15.55 22.61 42.32
CA TYR A 160 -15.71 23.58 41.25
C TYR A 160 -14.36 24.11 40.75
N HIS A 161 -13.49 24.60 41.64
CA HIS A 161 -12.16 25.09 41.27
C HIS A 161 -11.30 24.04 40.54
N ARG A 162 -11.35 22.78 40.99
CA ARG A 162 -10.67 21.67 40.28
C ARG A 162 -11.16 21.57 38.83
N SER A 163 -12.46 21.67 38.59
CA SER A 163 -13.03 21.63 37.24
C SER A 163 -12.61 22.84 36.38
N VAL A 164 -12.53 24.03 36.97
CA VAL A 164 -12.00 25.24 36.31
C VAL A 164 -10.56 25.02 35.84
N LEU A 165 -9.69 24.49 36.72
CA LEU A 165 -8.30 24.19 36.39
C LEU A 165 -8.16 23.15 35.27
N GLU A 166 -8.93 22.06 35.34
CA GLU A 166 -8.92 21.02 34.29
C GLU A 166 -9.34 21.58 32.93
N ASN A 167 -10.39 22.42 32.90
CA ASN A 167 -10.84 23.08 31.68
C ASN A 167 -9.79 24.04 31.12
N ARG A 168 -9.13 24.84 31.98
CA ARG A 168 -8.03 25.74 31.58
C ARG A 168 -6.84 24.95 31.01
N MET A 169 -6.44 23.86 31.65
CA MET A 169 -5.36 22.99 31.17
C MET A 169 -5.72 22.37 29.82
N ARG A 170 -6.94 21.82 29.67
CA ARG A 170 -7.43 21.26 28.42
C ARG A 170 -7.42 22.28 27.28
N ASN A 171 -7.91 23.50 27.54
CA ASN A 171 -7.92 24.58 26.56
C ASN A 171 -6.49 25.00 26.15
N LYS A 172 -5.56 25.09 27.11
CA LYS A 172 -4.14 25.38 26.82
C LYS A 172 -3.49 24.27 26.00
N LEU A 173 -3.72 23.00 26.34
CA LEU A 173 -3.22 21.85 25.59
C LEU A 173 -3.76 21.80 24.15
N SER A 174 -5.05 22.10 23.95
CA SER A 174 -5.64 22.21 22.61
C SER A 174 -4.94 23.27 21.76
N LYS A 175 -4.77 24.48 22.31
CA LYS A 175 -4.06 25.58 21.61
C LYS A 175 -2.60 25.23 21.30
N LEU A 176 -1.92 24.53 22.20
CA LEU A 176 -0.56 24.04 21.97
C LEU A 176 -0.53 22.97 20.87
N ALA A 177 -1.49 22.05 20.85
CA ALA A 177 -1.60 21.03 19.81
C ALA A 177 -1.87 21.66 18.43
N GLU A 178 -2.76 22.65 18.34
CA GLU A 178 -3.00 23.43 17.12
C GLU A 178 -1.72 24.14 16.64
N THR A 179 -0.99 24.78 17.56
CA THR A 179 0.28 25.46 17.25
C THR A 179 1.33 24.45 16.76
N ARG A 180 1.46 23.32 17.44
CA ARG A 180 2.35 22.21 17.05
C ARG A 180 2.01 21.72 15.65
N ASN A 181 0.73 21.48 15.36
CA ASN A 181 0.27 21.00 14.06
C ASN A 181 0.60 22.01 12.95
N ARG A 182 0.44 23.31 13.22
CA ARG A 182 0.83 24.38 12.30
C ARG A 182 2.34 24.38 12.02
N ILE A 183 3.16 24.25 13.07
CA ILE A 183 4.63 24.18 12.93
C ILE A 183 5.04 22.93 12.14
N MET A 184 4.48 21.77 12.46
CA MET A 184 4.77 20.52 11.75
C MET A 184 4.41 20.62 10.27
N SER A 185 3.25 21.22 9.94
CA SER A 185 2.86 21.47 8.54
C SER A 185 3.84 22.38 7.81
N GLN A 186 4.29 23.47 8.45
CA GLN A 186 5.32 24.34 7.88
C GLN A 186 6.66 23.62 7.68
N LEU A 187 7.08 22.79 8.64
CA LEU A 187 8.30 22.01 8.55
C LEU A 187 8.23 21.02 7.39
N THR A 188 7.08 20.36 7.18
CA THR A 188 6.85 19.49 6.02
C THR A 188 7.02 20.26 4.70
N ASN A 189 6.50 21.49 4.60
CA ASN A 189 6.65 22.30 3.38
C ASN A 189 8.11 22.69 3.13
N ILE A 190 8.87 23.03 4.18
CA ILE A 190 10.30 23.33 4.07
C ILE A 190 11.07 22.09 3.61
N GLN A 191 10.78 20.91 4.19
CA GLN A 191 11.39 19.65 3.78
C GLN A 191 11.10 19.32 2.31
N LYS A 192 9.86 19.56 1.84
CA LYS A 192 9.50 19.41 0.42
C LYS A 192 10.32 20.35 -0.46
N ALA A 193 10.43 21.63 -0.09
CA ALA A 193 11.21 22.61 -0.86
C ALA A 193 12.70 22.24 -0.90
N LEU A 194 13.27 21.82 0.23
CA LEU A 194 14.66 21.35 0.29
C LEU A 194 14.88 20.12 -0.60
N SER A 195 13.95 19.16 -0.56
CA SER A 195 14.00 17.97 -1.43
C SER A 195 13.97 18.34 -2.91
N MET A 196 13.15 19.32 -3.33
CA MET A 196 13.14 19.80 -4.72
C MET A 196 14.46 20.47 -5.12
N LEU A 197 15.09 21.23 -4.22
CA LEU A 197 16.39 21.85 -4.47
C LEU A 197 17.50 20.81 -4.61
N GLN A 198 17.53 19.79 -3.75
CA GLN A 198 18.46 18.67 -3.86
C GLN A 198 18.29 17.93 -5.20
N LEU A 199 17.04 17.73 -5.61
CA LEU A 199 16.67 17.15 -6.89
C LEU A 199 17.16 17.97 -8.10
N TYR A 200 17.05 19.30 -8.02
CA TYR A 200 17.48 20.20 -9.08
C TYR A 200 19.01 20.32 -9.16
N MET A 201 19.69 20.45 -8.02
CA MET A 201 21.15 20.52 -8.01
C MET A 201 21.79 19.21 -8.46
N GLY A 202 21.14 18.07 -8.17
CA GLY A 202 21.68 16.75 -8.45
C GLY A 202 22.90 16.42 -7.58
N ASP A 203 23.35 15.17 -7.65
CA ASP A 203 24.63 14.75 -7.08
C ASP A 203 25.59 14.47 -8.25
N GLU A 204 26.73 15.19 -8.32
CA GLU A 204 27.71 15.03 -9.41
C GLU A 204 28.31 13.60 -9.51
N HIS A 205 28.22 12.80 -8.45
CA HIS A 205 28.82 11.46 -8.36
C HIS A 205 27.93 10.32 -8.88
N CYS A 206 26.78 10.65 -9.46
CA CYS A 206 25.72 9.71 -9.83
C CYS A 206 25.57 9.49 -11.34
N VAL A 207 26.47 10.04 -12.16
CA VAL A 207 26.43 9.94 -13.62
C VAL A 207 27.52 8.98 -14.10
N GLU A 208 27.11 7.79 -14.56
CA GLU A 208 28.00 6.84 -15.20
C GLU A 208 27.87 6.95 -16.73
N GLN A 209 28.99 7.19 -17.41
CA GLN A 209 29.02 7.23 -18.88
C GLN A 209 29.40 5.85 -19.43
N LEU A 210 28.45 5.20 -20.09
CA LEU A 210 28.62 3.86 -20.66
C LEU A 210 29.26 3.90 -22.06
N SER A 211 28.99 4.95 -22.82
CA SER A 211 29.55 5.16 -24.16
C SER A 211 29.88 6.63 -24.38
N SER A 212 30.95 6.90 -25.14
CA SER A 212 31.39 8.24 -25.49
C SER A 212 31.60 8.36 -27.00
N GLY A 213 31.10 9.47 -27.59
CA GLY A 213 31.21 9.74 -29.02
C GLY A 213 30.62 11.10 -29.39
N ALA A 214 30.16 11.23 -30.63
CA ALA A 214 29.55 12.45 -31.13
C ALA A 214 28.19 12.73 -30.46
N ASN A 215 27.99 13.98 -30.02
CA ASN A 215 26.69 14.44 -29.52
C ASN A 215 25.65 14.44 -30.66
N ALA A 216 24.39 14.25 -30.30
CA ALA A 216 23.30 14.46 -31.25
C ALA A 216 23.26 15.94 -31.69
N PRO A 217 22.75 16.24 -32.91
CA PRO A 217 22.61 17.61 -33.38
C PRO A 217 21.88 18.52 -32.38
N GLU A 218 22.22 19.80 -32.36
CA GLU A 218 21.57 20.80 -31.47
C GLU A 218 20.05 20.86 -31.67
N ASN A 219 19.62 20.78 -32.93
CA ASN A 219 18.20 20.82 -33.31
C ASN A 219 17.47 19.48 -33.14
N GLU A 220 18.17 18.40 -32.74
CA GLU A 220 17.53 17.12 -32.49
C GLU A 220 16.62 17.22 -31.25
N PRO A 221 15.32 16.88 -31.36
CA PRO A 221 14.41 16.93 -30.23
C PRO A 221 14.80 15.92 -29.14
N PHE A 222 14.72 16.35 -27.88
CA PHE A 222 14.86 15.51 -26.71
C PHE A 222 13.57 14.73 -26.45
N ALA A 223 13.62 13.41 -26.62
CA ALA A 223 12.49 12.53 -26.36
C ALA A 223 12.41 12.10 -24.89
N ILE A 224 11.25 12.29 -24.26
CA ILE A 224 10.97 11.78 -22.91
C ILE A 224 9.96 10.66 -23.05
N HIS A 225 10.37 9.44 -22.70
CA HIS A 225 9.50 8.26 -22.69
C HIS A 225 8.61 8.23 -21.45
N GLN A 226 7.34 7.84 -21.60
CA GLN A 226 6.39 7.80 -20.49
C GLN A 226 6.65 6.60 -19.59
N GLN A 227 6.87 5.45 -20.21
CA GLN A 227 6.87 4.15 -19.57
C GLN A 227 8.05 3.96 -18.62
N LEU A 228 7.78 3.39 -17.45
CA LEU A 228 8.80 2.83 -16.55
C LEU A 228 9.17 1.41 -17.00
N LEU A 229 10.46 1.18 -17.25
CA LEU A 229 10.99 -0.09 -17.72
C LEU A 229 11.68 -0.86 -16.61
N PHE A 230 11.86 -2.17 -16.84
CA PHE A 230 12.54 -3.04 -15.89
C PHE A 230 13.71 -3.76 -16.58
N MET A 231 14.92 -3.59 -16.07
CA MET A 231 16.16 -4.08 -16.69
C MET A 231 16.12 -5.59 -16.91
N ASP A 232 15.60 -6.33 -15.93
CA ASP A 232 15.47 -7.78 -15.99
C ASP A 232 14.45 -8.25 -17.04
N GLU A 233 13.35 -7.53 -17.19
CA GLU A 233 12.32 -7.78 -18.23
C GLU A 233 12.85 -7.51 -19.64
N GLU A 234 13.66 -6.46 -19.83
CA GLU A 234 14.17 -6.06 -21.16
C GLU A 234 15.33 -6.94 -21.65
N CYS A 235 16.27 -7.30 -20.76
CA CYS A 235 17.43 -8.12 -21.15
C CYS A 235 17.07 -9.57 -21.49
N GLY A 236 15.96 -10.08 -20.92
CA GLY A 236 15.51 -11.47 -21.10
C GLY A 236 16.51 -12.52 -20.58
N ILE A 237 17.46 -12.13 -19.71
CA ILE A 237 18.42 -13.04 -19.08
C ILE A 237 17.69 -13.81 -17.97
N ILE A 238 17.51 -15.12 -18.16
CA ILE A 238 16.79 -15.98 -17.22
C ILE A 238 17.70 -16.70 -16.20
N SER A 239 19.02 -16.57 -16.32
CA SER A 239 19.97 -17.21 -15.41
C SER A 239 19.91 -16.58 -14.01
N ASP A 240 20.00 -17.43 -12.98
CA ASP A 240 19.88 -17.04 -11.57
C ASP A 240 18.59 -16.23 -11.26
N GLY A 241 17.51 -16.53 -11.97
CA GLY A 241 16.21 -15.91 -11.76
C GLY A 241 16.10 -14.47 -12.24
N GLY A 242 17.00 -14.00 -13.10
CA GLY A 242 16.95 -12.65 -13.68
C GLY A 242 18.04 -11.70 -13.21
N ILE A 243 18.10 -10.51 -13.83
CA ILE A 243 18.90 -9.39 -13.33
C ILE A 243 18.30 -8.85 -12.02
N ASP A 244 19.18 -8.33 -11.18
CA ASP A 244 18.90 -7.59 -9.96
C ASP A 244 19.97 -6.51 -9.75
N ILE A 245 19.87 -5.75 -8.66
CA ILE A 245 20.78 -4.66 -8.33
C ILE A 245 22.26 -5.08 -8.33
N GLU A 246 22.59 -6.31 -7.93
CA GLU A 246 23.98 -6.77 -7.85
C GLU A 246 24.58 -7.05 -9.24
N ARG A 247 23.75 -7.14 -10.27
CA ARG A 247 24.11 -7.55 -11.63
C ARG A 247 23.80 -6.46 -12.66
N ILE A 248 23.78 -5.18 -12.26
CA ILE A 248 23.59 -4.05 -13.19
C ILE A 248 24.67 -4.03 -14.27
N ASN A 249 25.92 -4.38 -13.94
CA ASN A 249 27.00 -4.44 -14.93
C ASN A 249 26.69 -5.41 -16.08
N GLU A 250 25.95 -6.49 -15.83
CA GLU A 250 25.52 -7.40 -16.90
C GLU A 250 24.45 -6.78 -17.81
N PHE A 251 23.58 -5.91 -17.24
CA PHE A 251 22.65 -5.12 -18.01
C PHE A 251 23.39 -4.09 -18.89
N GLU A 252 24.40 -3.41 -18.37
CA GLU A 252 25.23 -2.46 -19.12
C GLU A 252 25.96 -3.14 -20.28
N GLU A 253 26.64 -4.25 -20.02
CA GLU A 253 27.30 -5.06 -21.05
C GLU A 253 26.30 -5.57 -22.09
N TRP A 254 25.09 -5.93 -21.68
CA TRP A 254 24.03 -6.31 -22.60
C TRP A 254 23.56 -5.11 -23.42
N LEU A 255 23.36 -3.95 -22.82
CA LEU A 255 22.86 -2.73 -23.47
C LEU A 255 23.79 -2.23 -24.57
N MET A 256 25.10 -2.39 -24.40
CA MET A 256 26.13 -1.96 -25.36
C MET A 256 26.30 -2.90 -26.56
N LYS A 257 25.52 -3.98 -26.68
CA LYS A 257 25.49 -4.84 -27.87
C LYS A 257 24.60 -4.22 -28.96
N GLU A 258 24.83 -4.64 -30.20
CA GLU A 258 24.04 -4.18 -31.35
C GLU A 258 22.53 -4.37 -31.13
N ASP A 259 21.74 -3.41 -31.63
CA ASP A 259 20.27 -3.35 -31.59
C ASP A 259 19.60 -3.20 -30.20
N HIS A 260 20.30 -3.44 -29.08
CA HIS A 260 19.69 -3.42 -27.75
C HIS A 260 19.36 -2.02 -27.23
N LEU A 261 20.29 -1.07 -27.41
CA LEU A 261 20.04 0.33 -27.06
C LEU A 261 18.85 0.90 -27.84
N ASP A 262 18.79 0.62 -29.15
CA ASP A 262 17.70 1.09 -30.01
C ASP A 262 16.36 0.44 -29.64
N ALA A 263 16.35 -0.77 -29.07
CA ALA A 263 15.15 -1.42 -28.58
C ALA A 263 14.58 -0.74 -27.30
N ILE A 264 15.43 -0.16 -26.46
CA ILE A 264 15.03 0.49 -25.20
C ILE A 264 14.78 1.99 -25.39
N LEU A 265 15.71 2.66 -26.07
CA LEU A 265 15.72 4.10 -26.31
C LEU A 265 16.14 4.37 -27.77
N PRO A 266 15.20 4.21 -28.73
CA PRO A 266 15.47 4.36 -30.17
C PRO A 266 15.82 5.79 -30.57
N ASP A 267 15.41 6.77 -29.77
CA ASP A 267 15.62 8.18 -30.06
C ASP A 267 17.09 8.56 -29.88
N THR A 268 17.67 9.25 -30.87
CA THR A 268 19.08 9.65 -30.83
C THR A 268 19.39 10.65 -29.71
N LYS A 269 18.38 11.38 -29.23
CA LYS A 269 18.44 12.19 -28.02
C LYS A 269 17.21 11.93 -27.16
N GLY A 270 17.37 11.31 -25.99
CA GLY A 270 16.23 10.96 -25.16
C GLY A 270 16.54 10.43 -23.77
N ILE A 271 15.49 10.21 -22.98
CA ILE A 271 15.54 9.69 -21.62
C ILE A 271 14.44 8.65 -21.38
N VAL A 272 14.78 7.60 -20.64
CA VAL A 272 13.83 6.62 -20.13
C VAL A 272 14.18 6.20 -18.70
N ALA A 273 13.16 5.92 -17.89
CA ALA A 273 13.33 5.42 -16.53
C ALA A 273 13.36 3.90 -16.49
N LEU A 274 14.26 3.36 -15.68
CA LEU A 274 14.49 1.94 -15.48
C LEU A 274 14.48 1.61 -13.99
N LYS A 275 13.99 0.43 -13.64
CA LYS A 275 14.28 -0.22 -12.35
C LYS A 275 14.96 -1.56 -12.61
N PRO A 276 15.82 -2.05 -11.71
CA PRO A 276 16.40 -3.38 -11.88
C PRO A 276 15.34 -4.46 -12.09
N ARG A 277 14.23 -4.40 -11.32
CA ARG A 277 13.27 -5.50 -11.25
C ARG A 277 11.87 -5.12 -10.76
N ARG A 278 10.84 -5.74 -11.35
CA ARG A 278 9.43 -5.56 -10.92
C ARG A 278 9.02 -6.50 -9.79
N PHE A 279 9.41 -7.78 -9.89
CA PHE A 279 8.95 -8.85 -8.99
C PHE A 279 10.01 -9.28 -8.00
N ARG A 280 9.61 -9.52 -6.75
CA ARG A 280 10.51 -9.96 -5.67
C ARG A 280 11.32 -11.20 -6.04
N LYS A 281 12.65 -11.15 -5.84
CA LYS A 281 13.58 -12.29 -5.86
C LYS A 281 13.82 -12.75 -4.42
N ASP A 282 13.85 -14.06 -4.18
CA ASP A 282 14.27 -14.58 -2.87
C ASP A 282 15.76 -14.85 -2.86
N TYR A 283 16.43 -14.30 -1.84
CA TYR A 283 17.86 -14.46 -1.60
C TYR A 283 18.14 -15.38 -0.40
N GLY A 284 17.13 -16.09 0.10
CA GLY A 284 17.23 -17.10 1.17
C GLY A 284 17.19 -16.53 2.59
N SER A 285 17.55 -15.25 2.79
CA SER A 285 17.41 -14.54 4.06
C SER A 285 16.33 -13.46 3.95
N SER A 286 15.31 -13.50 4.81
CA SER A 286 14.22 -12.51 4.76
C SER A 286 14.70 -11.07 4.94
N TYR A 287 15.74 -10.84 5.76
CA TYR A 287 16.32 -9.51 5.95
C TYR A 287 17.06 -9.07 4.68
N TYR A 288 17.91 -9.93 4.14
CA TYR A 288 18.66 -9.62 2.93
C TYR A 288 17.74 -9.38 1.74
N THR A 289 16.72 -10.23 1.58
CA THR A 289 15.68 -10.08 0.57
C THR A 289 14.95 -8.74 0.68
N ALA A 290 14.66 -8.25 1.90
CA ALA A 290 14.01 -6.95 2.08
C ALA A 290 14.93 -5.77 1.68
N VAL A 291 16.22 -5.85 1.99
CA VAL A 291 17.22 -4.85 1.57
C VAL A 291 17.37 -4.86 0.06
N MET A 292 17.53 -6.04 -0.55
CA MET A 292 17.62 -6.19 -2.00
C MET A 292 16.34 -5.74 -2.70
N GLU A 293 15.16 -5.97 -2.12
CA GLU A 293 13.90 -5.49 -2.70
C GLU A 293 13.81 -3.96 -2.75
N HIS A 294 14.33 -3.26 -1.74
CA HIS A 294 14.42 -1.80 -1.77
C HIS A 294 15.30 -1.32 -2.93
N TRP A 295 16.50 -1.88 -3.07
CA TRP A 295 17.42 -1.51 -4.14
C TRP A 295 16.97 -1.96 -5.54
N ASN A 296 16.30 -3.10 -5.65
CA ASN A 296 15.71 -3.57 -6.91
C ASN A 296 14.59 -2.65 -7.43
N ARG A 297 14.02 -1.81 -6.56
CA ARG A 297 13.03 -0.78 -6.90
C ARG A 297 13.64 0.61 -7.07
N HIS A 298 14.95 0.74 -6.90
CA HIS A 298 15.68 1.99 -7.14
C HIS A 298 15.54 2.40 -8.61
N THR A 299 15.41 3.71 -8.84
CA THR A 299 15.20 4.25 -10.20
C THR A 299 16.54 4.64 -10.80
N PHE A 300 16.79 4.14 -12.00
CA PHE A 300 17.86 4.57 -12.88
C PHE A 300 17.27 5.34 -14.07
N PHE A 301 18.02 6.30 -14.59
CA PHE A 301 17.68 7.01 -15.82
C PHE A 301 18.72 6.69 -16.88
N LEU A 302 18.27 6.12 -17.99
CA LEU A 302 19.09 5.95 -19.18
C LEU A 302 18.90 7.18 -20.06
N ILE A 303 20.00 7.86 -20.36
CA ILE A 303 20.04 9.04 -21.22
C ILE A 303 20.91 8.75 -22.43
N ARG A 304 20.39 9.07 -23.60
CA ARG A 304 21.13 9.00 -24.87
C ARG A 304 21.26 10.40 -25.46
N ASN A 305 22.45 10.73 -25.94
CA ASN A 305 22.76 11.95 -26.67
C ASN A 305 23.76 11.65 -27.79
N GLY A 306 23.22 11.24 -28.93
CA GLY A 306 23.97 10.74 -30.08
C GLY A 306 24.58 9.38 -29.77
N GLU A 307 25.91 9.34 -29.79
CA GLU A 307 26.73 8.16 -29.44
C GLU A 307 27.04 8.09 -27.94
N ASN A 308 26.73 9.17 -27.19
CA ASN A 308 26.93 9.20 -25.75
C ASN A 308 25.74 8.58 -25.03
N VAL A 309 26.03 7.65 -24.11
CA VAL A 309 25.03 6.96 -23.30
C VAL A 309 25.42 7.08 -21.84
N TYR A 310 24.47 7.51 -21.02
CA TYR A 310 24.65 7.71 -19.59
C TYR A 310 23.61 6.92 -18.81
N LEU A 311 24.04 6.28 -17.73
CA LEU A 311 23.17 5.68 -16.74
C LEU A 311 23.31 6.50 -15.46
N ILE A 312 22.20 7.07 -15.01
CA ILE A 312 22.17 7.93 -13.83
C ILE A 312 21.40 7.20 -12.73
N ASP A 313 22.05 6.98 -11.60
CA ASP A 313 21.37 6.57 -10.37
C ASP A 313 20.96 7.82 -9.57
N SER A 314 19.84 7.80 -8.86
CA SER A 314 19.49 8.98 -8.06
C SER A 314 18.73 8.59 -6.80
N ASN A 315 19.36 8.86 -5.66
CA ASN A 315 18.75 8.65 -4.35
C ASN A 315 17.66 9.67 -3.99
N HIS A 316 17.53 10.74 -4.79
CA HIS A 316 16.59 11.84 -4.51
C HIS A 316 15.24 11.68 -5.21
N ILE A 317 15.11 10.72 -6.13
CA ILE A 317 13.87 10.48 -6.87
C ILE A 317 13.59 9.00 -7.07
N GLU A 318 12.34 8.61 -6.82
CA GLU A 318 11.86 7.27 -7.12
C GLU A 318 10.60 7.39 -7.98
N ILE A 319 10.65 6.79 -9.17
CA ILE A 319 9.52 6.76 -10.10
C ILE A 319 8.62 5.60 -9.72
N THR A 320 7.34 5.86 -9.47
CA THR A 320 6.40 4.80 -9.08
C THR A 320 5.86 4.07 -10.31
N ASP A 321 5.31 4.83 -11.26
CA ASP A 321 4.51 4.28 -12.37
C ASP A 321 5.05 4.74 -13.74
N ARG A 322 5.25 6.04 -13.94
CA ARG A 322 5.60 6.66 -15.23
C ARG A 322 6.27 8.02 -15.05
N LEU A 323 6.93 8.51 -16.10
CA LEU A 323 7.63 9.80 -16.08
C LEU A 323 6.69 11.02 -16.17
N PHE A 324 5.57 10.89 -16.87
CA PHE A 324 4.56 11.94 -16.97
C PHE A 324 3.16 11.33 -17.09
N PRO A 325 2.09 12.03 -16.68
CA PRO A 325 0.76 11.44 -16.54
C PRO A 325 0.18 10.97 -17.86
N LEU A 326 -0.73 9.99 -17.80
CA LEU A 326 -1.57 9.67 -18.96
C LEU A 326 -2.47 10.86 -19.28
N ARG A 327 -2.89 10.97 -20.54
CA ARG A 327 -3.84 12.01 -20.99
C ARG A 327 -5.16 11.98 -20.21
N SER A 328 -5.64 10.79 -19.83
CA SER A 328 -6.86 10.64 -19.04
C SER A 328 -6.63 10.76 -17.52
N GLU A 329 -5.43 10.47 -17.02
CA GLU A 329 -5.16 10.31 -15.59
C GLU A 329 -5.49 11.58 -14.79
N MET A 330 -4.97 12.73 -15.25
CA MET A 330 -5.23 14.01 -14.58
C MET A 330 -6.69 14.45 -14.77
N GLN A 331 -7.25 14.24 -15.96
CA GLN A 331 -8.65 14.58 -16.24
C GLN A 331 -9.61 13.81 -15.33
N GLU A 332 -9.39 12.51 -15.14
CA GLU A 332 -10.19 11.68 -14.24
C GLU A 332 -10.14 12.15 -12.78
N LEU A 333 -8.97 12.62 -12.32
CA LEU A 333 -8.83 13.19 -10.98
C LEU A 333 -9.63 14.50 -10.83
N TYR A 334 -9.55 15.39 -11.82
CA TYR A 334 -10.33 16.63 -11.84
C TYR A 334 -11.83 16.37 -11.95
N ASP A 335 -12.26 15.43 -12.80
CA ASP A 335 -13.66 15.06 -12.97
C ASP A 335 -14.25 14.46 -11.69
N LYS A 336 -13.50 13.57 -11.02
CA LYS A 336 -13.89 13.02 -9.70
C LYS A 336 -14.01 14.12 -8.66
N ALA A 337 -13.05 15.05 -8.62
CA ALA A 337 -13.11 16.18 -7.69
C ALA A 337 -14.32 17.09 -7.96
N ALA A 338 -14.66 17.34 -9.23
CA ALA A 338 -15.82 18.15 -9.63
C ALA A 338 -17.17 17.49 -9.27
N GLN A 339 -17.25 16.15 -9.32
CA GLN A 339 -18.46 15.39 -9.00
C GLN A 339 -18.67 15.18 -7.49
N THR A 340 -17.66 15.49 -6.68
CA THR A 340 -17.67 15.23 -5.24
C THR A 340 -18.53 16.25 -4.48
N LYS A 341 -19.61 15.77 -3.85
CA LYS A 341 -20.58 16.61 -3.13
C LYS A 341 -20.25 16.79 -1.64
N MET A 342 -19.64 15.79 -1.01
CA MET A 342 -19.35 15.80 0.43
C MET A 342 -18.06 16.56 0.76
N GLU A 343 -18.09 17.40 1.80
CA GLU A 343 -16.98 18.30 2.17
C GLU A 343 -15.66 17.56 2.45
N TYR A 344 -15.72 16.44 3.19
CA TYR A 344 -14.51 15.68 3.56
C TYR A 344 -13.86 14.99 2.34
N GLU A 345 -14.66 14.59 1.35
CA GLU A 345 -14.17 13.95 0.11
C GLU A 345 -13.53 14.97 -0.84
N LYS A 346 -13.94 16.24 -0.78
CA LYS A 346 -13.31 17.33 -1.54
C LYS A 346 -11.89 17.58 -1.05
N GLU A 347 -11.67 17.56 0.26
CA GLU A 347 -10.33 17.72 0.84
C GLU A 347 -9.41 16.57 0.42
N ASP A 348 -9.89 15.33 0.45
CA ASP A 348 -9.12 14.17 0.00
C ASP A 348 -8.81 14.22 -1.51
N SER A 349 -9.79 14.62 -2.33
CA SER A 349 -9.61 14.78 -3.77
C SER A 349 -8.57 15.86 -4.11
N ALA A 350 -8.61 17.00 -3.41
CA ALA A 350 -7.61 18.06 -3.55
C ALA A 350 -6.21 17.58 -3.17
N LYS A 351 -6.07 16.81 -2.07
CA LYS A 351 -4.80 16.21 -1.67
C LYS A 351 -4.27 15.22 -2.71
N ARG A 352 -5.13 14.42 -3.35
CA ARG A 352 -4.74 13.50 -4.42
C ARG A 352 -4.23 14.22 -5.66
N ILE A 353 -4.93 15.27 -6.11
CA ILE A 353 -4.51 16.11 -7.24
C ILE A 353 -3.16 16.78 -6.92
N GLN A 354 -3.04 17.37 -5.73
CA GLN A 354 -1.79 17.98 -5.30
C GLN A 354 -0.64 16.96 -5.28
N SER A 355 -0.87 15.76 -4.73
CA SER A 355 0.15 14.70 -4.66
C SER A 355 0.54 14.20 -6.05
N ALA A 356 -0.40 14.09 -6.99
CA ALA A 356 -0.11 13.73 -8.38
C ALA A 356 0.74 14.81 -9.08
N ASN A 357 0.35 16.09 -8.95
CA ASN A 357 1.12 17.21 -9.49
C ASN A 357 2.53 17.28 -8.88
N GLU A 358 2.65 17.13 -7.55
CA GLU A 358 3.95 17.12 -6.86
C GLU A 358 4.85 15.99 -7.37
N ARG A 359 4.30 14.80 -7.61
CA ARG A 359 5.05 13.65 -8.15
C ARG A 359 5.66 13.97 -9.52
N TYR A 360 4.86 14.46 -10.46
CA TYR A 360 5.34 14.76 -11.82
C TYR A 360 6.21 16.00 -11.89
N HIS A 361 5.95 17.03 -11.06
CA HIS A 361 6.83 18.20 -10.97
C HIS A 361 8.22 17.85 -10.48
N ARG A 362 8.37 16.90 -9.54
CA ARG A 362 9.70 16.43 -9.11
C ARG A 362 10.52 15.85 -10.26
N ILE A 363 9.86 15.18 -11.21
CA ILE A 363 10.51 14.64 -12.41
C ILE A 363 10.95 15.77 -13.34
N ILE A 364 10.12 16.80 -13.51
CA ILE A 364 10.49 17.99 -14.28
C ILE A 364 11.70 18.70 -13.63
N PHE A 365 11.71 18.86 -12.29
CA PHE A 365 12.85 19.44 -11.58
C PHE A 365 14.13 18.63 -11.77
N PHE A 366 14.05 17.31 -11.73
CA PHE A 366 15.18 16.43 -11.99
C PHE A 366 15.76 16.65 -13.39
N ILE A 367 14.93 16.57 -14.43
CA ILE A 367 15.37 16.68 -15.83
C ILE A 367 15.87 18.10 -16.13
N GLN A 368 15.23 19.14 -15.57
CA GLN A 368 15.72 20.51 -15.68
C GLN A 368 17.09 20.65 -15.00
N GLY A 369 17.25 20.07 -13.80
CA GLY A 369 18.53 20.03 -13.09
C GLY A 369 19.64 19.37 -13.89
N LEU A 370 19.36 18.24 -14.53
CA LEU A 370 20.29 17.58 -15.46
C LEU A 370 20.65 18.47 -16.65
N THR A 371 19.67 19.19 -17.19
CA THR A 371 19.85 20.08 -18.34
C THR A 371 20.71 21.30 -17.98
N ASP A 372 20.51 21.87 -16.79
CA ASP A 372 21.17 23.12 -16.38
C ASP A 372 22.55 22.90 -15.75
N ASN A 373 22.73 21.78 -15.02
CA ASN A 373 23.92 21.55 -14.18
C ASN A 373 24.88 20.50 -14.75
N THR A 374 24.54 19.84 -15.87
CA THR A 374 25.40 18.79 -16.46
C THR A 374 25.51 18.93 -17.98
N GLU A 375 26.53 18.31 -18.56
CA GLU A 375 26.75 18.33 -20.02
C GLU A 375 26.02 17.18 -20.75
N VAL A 376 25.29 16.32 -20.05
CA VAL A 376 24.76 15.05 -20.61
C VAL A 376 23.81 15.26 -21.80
N LEU A 377 23.09 16.38 -21.82
CA LEU A 377 22.15 16.75 -22.90
C LEU A 377 22.68 17.85 -23.84
N HIS A 378 23.89 18.36 -23.62
CA HIS A 378 24.47 19.40 -24.46
C HIS A 378 24.78 18.89 -25.88
N PRO A 379 24.62 19.72 -26.93
CA PRO A 379 24.13 21.11 -26.90
C PRO A 379 22.60 21.20 -26.74
N ILE A 380 22.18 22.22 -25.97
CA ILE A 380 20.78 22.57 -25.72
C ILE A 380 20.48 23.99 -26.22
N PRO A 381 19.26 24.27 -26.72
CA PRO A 381 18.85 25.63 -27.04
C PRO A 381 18.87 26.55 -25.81
N GLN A 382 19.20 27.82 -26.00
CA GLN A 382 19.20 28.80 -24.90
C GLN A 382 17.78 29.08 -24.40
N GLY A 383 17.60 29.12 -23.07
CA GLY A 383 16.36 29.55 -22.43
C GLY A 383 15.27 28.49 -22.31
N VAL A 384 15.61 27.21 -22.50
CA VAL A 384 14.69 26.09 -22.28
C VAL A 384 14.31 25.98 -20.81
N ASN A 385 13.00 25.97 -20.53
CA ASN A 385 12.44 25.75 -19.20
C ASN A 385 11.29 24.73 -19.26
N LEU A 386 11.51 23.53 -18.74
CA LEU A 386 10.56 22.42 -18.80
C LEU A 386 9.25 22.67 -18.04
N PHE A 387 9.14 23.73 -17.23
CA PHE A 387 7.87 24.17 -16.62
C PHE A 387 7.02 25.05 -17.54
N ASN A 388 7.60 25.58 -18.63
CA ASN A 388 6.92 26.43 -19.59
C ASN A 388 6.89 25.77 -20.98
N PRO A 389 5.74 25.19 -21.40
CA PRO A 389 5.58 24.55 -22.70
C PRO A 389 6.04 25.35 -23.91
N ASP A 390 5.87 26.67 -23.88
CA ASP A 390 6.27 27.55 -24.99
C ASP A 390 7.79 27.65 -25.13
N SER A 391 8.54 27.45 -24.04
CA SER A 391 10.00 27.59 -24.03
C SER A 391 10.75 26.37 -24.57
N TYR A 392 10.12 25.20 -24.56
CA TYR A 392 10.69 23.94 -25.06
C TYR A 392 9.95 23.41 -26.29
N ALA A 393 8.99 24.17 -26.82
CA ALA A 393 8.20 23.80 -27.98
C ALA A 393 9.10 23.46 -29.18
N GLY A 394 8.92 22.26 -29.72
CA GLY A 394 9.73 21.74 -30.84
C GLY A 394 11.06 21.11 -30.42
N TRP A 395 11.58 21.41 -29.21
CA TRP A 395 12.77 20.77 -28.67
C TRP A 395 12.44 19.53 -27.82
N VAL A 396 11.38 19.54 -27.01
CA VAL A 396 10.97 18.34 -26.25
C VAL A 396 9.85 17.59 -26.95
N ARG A 397 10.01 16.27 -27.06
CA ARG A 397 8.99 15.34 -27.56
C ARG A 397 8.56 14.38 -26.45
N LEU A 398 7.30 14.43 -26.06
CA LEU A 398 6.71 13.46 -25.13
C LEU A 398 6.27 12.20 -25.90
N VAL A 399 6.81 11.05 -25.53
CA VAL A 399 6.50 9.74 -26.14
C VAL A 399 5.54 8.97 -25.23
N TYR A 400 4.28 8.87 -25.64
CA TYR A 400 3.19 8.23 -24.86
C TYR A 400 3.17 6.71 -25.05
N ASP A 401 4.27 6.04 -24.72
CA ASP A 401 4.45 4.60 -24.89
C ASP A 401 3.81 3.74 -23.79
N ASP A 402 3.34 4.35 -22.69
CA ASP A 402 2.54 3.68 -21.65
C ASP A 402 1.02 3.72 -21.95
N GLU A 403 0.61 4.45 -23.00
CA GLU A 403 -0.77 4.48 -23.49
C GLU A 403 -0.95 3.46 -24.62
N ALA A 404 -1.66 2.37 -24.36
CA ALA A 404 -2.04 1.41 -25.40
C ALA A 404 -3.04 2.05 -26.37
N ALA A 405 -2.54 2.70 -27.43
CA ALA A 405 -3.38 3.40 -28.40
C ALA A 405 -4.23 2.43 -29.26
N LEU A 406 -3.77 1.20 -29.47
CA LEU A 406 -4.45 0.13 -30.21
C LEU A 406 -4.07 -1.22 -29.59
N THR A 407 -5.06 -2.11 -29.39
CA THR A 407 -4.75 -3.52 -29.14
C THR A 407 -4.34 -4.15 -30.46
N ASP A 408 -3.33 -5.01 -30.44
CA ASP A 408 -2.83 -5.70 -31.64
C ASP A 408 -3.72 -6.88 -32.07
N GLY A 409 -4.88 -7.04 -31.42
CA GLY A 409 -5.84 -8.12 -31.66
C GLY A 409 -5.36 -9.50 -31.22
N ARG A 410 -4.18 -9.61 -30.61
CA ARG A 410 -3.64 -10.85 -30.07
C ARG A 410 -4.12 -11.04 -28.63
N MET A 411 -4.21 -12.30 -28.21
CA MET A 411 -4.59 -12.66 -26.85
C MET A 411 -3.43 -12.41 -25.89
N SER A 412 -3.73 -12.23 -24.61
CA SER A 412 -2.68 -12.26 -23.59
C SER A 412 -1.97 -13.62 -23.63
N TYR A 413 -0.67 -13.66 -23.29
CA TYR A 413 0.08 -14.92 -23.26
C TYR A 413 -0.65 -15.98 -22.41
N ARG A 414 -1.15 -15.58 -21.23
CA ARG A 414 -1.86 -16.48 -20.32
C ARG A 414 -3.11 -17.08 -20.95
N ASP A 415 -3.93 -16.27 -21.62
CA ASP A 415 -5.15 -16.76 -22.26
C ASP A 415 -4.82 -17.62 -23.48
N TRP A 416 -3.80 -17.25 -24.24
CA TRP A 416 -3.31 -18.04 -25.37
C TRP A 416 -2.79 -19.41 -24.93
N VAL A 417 -1.97 -19.47 -23.87
CA VAL A 417 -1.51 -20.74 -23.28
C VAL A 417 -2.70 -21.60 -22.85
N LYS A 418 -3.69 -21.00 -22.19
CA LYS A 418 -4.89 -21.71 -21.74
C LYS A 418 -5.67 -22.31 -22.92
N GLU A 419 -5.86 -21.55 -24.00
CA GLU A 419 -6.55 -22.01 -25.21
C GLU A 419 -5.77 -23.14 -25.90
N ILE A 420 -4.47 -22.93 -26.12
CA ILE A 420 -3.60 -23.90 -26.80
C ILE A 420 -3.50 -25.21 -26.01
N ASN A 421 -3.36 -25.12 -24.69
CA ASN A 421 -3.27 -26.27 -23.79
C ASN A 421 -4.61 -26.98 -23.60
N ALA A 422 -5.76 -26.35 -23.82
CA ALA A 422 -7.07 -27.00 -23.73
C ALA A 422 -7.25 -28.15 -24.73
N SER A 423 -6.49 -28.14 -25.83
CA SER A 423 -6.51 -29.21 -26.84
C SER A 423 -5.51 -30.35 -26.57
N VAL A 424 -4.76 -30.28 -25.46
CA VAL A 424 -3.80 -31.30 -25.06
C VAL A 424 -4.54 -32.57 -24.65
N LYS A 425 -4.10 -33.71 -25.19
CA LYS A 425 -4.68 -35.02 -24.97
C LYS A 425 -3.61 -36.09 -25.10
N ARG A 426 -3.98 -37.33 -24.80
CA ARG A 426 -3.14 -38.51 -25.03
C ARG A 426 -2.58 -38.50 -26.47
N GLY A 427 -1.26 -38.64 -26.59
CA GLY A 427 -0.54 -38.63 -27.86
C GLY A 427 -0.10 -37.26 -28.37
N SER A 428 -0.54 -36.15 -27.74
CA SER A 428 0.01 -34.82 -28.02
C SER A 428 1.46 -34.70 -27.59
N ARG A 429 2.23 -33.88 -28.32
CA ARG A 429 3.57 -33.43 -27.94
C ARG A 429 3.44 -32.12 -27.17
N ILE A 430 4.16 -32.01 -26.07
CA ILE A 430 4.30 -30.78 -25.30
C ILE A 430 5.76 -30.37 -25.26
N ALA A 431 6.02 -29.07 -25.26
CA ALA A 431 7.26 -28.51 -24.78
C ALA A 431 7.12 -28.31 -23.28
N TYR A 432 7.95 -28.98 -22.49
CA TYR A 432 7.95 -28.87 -21.04
C TYR A 432 9.22 -28.15 -20.59
N CYS A 433 9.10 -27.27 -19.61
CA CYS A 433 10.22 -26.67 -18.90
C CYS A 433 10.01 -26.80 -17.39
N PRO A 434 11.03 -27.22 -16.63
CA PRO A 434 10.95 -27.22 -15.18
C PRO A 434 10.81 -25.79 -14.65
N ASP A 435 10.03 -25.62 -13.58
CA ASP A 435 9.86 -24.31 -12.94
C ASP A 435 11.12 -23.95 -12.14
N ASN A 436 11.86 -22.94 -12.60
CA ASN A 436 13.07 -22.46 -11.95
C ASN A 436 12.79 -21.59 -10.71
N ARG A 437 11.54 -21.14 -10.47
CA ARG A 437 11.18 -20.34 -9.27
C ARG A 437 11.31 -21.15 -7.99
N TRP A 438 11.19 -22.47 -8.12
CA TRP A 438 11.51 -23.40 -7.06
C TRP A 438 13.00 -23.75 -7.18
N ASN A 439 13.85 -22.80 -6.83
CA ASN A 439 15.15 -23.14 -6.30
C ASN A 439 14.85 -23.94 -5.01
N TYR A 440 14.77 -25.27 -5.10
CA TYR A 440 14.53 -26.20 -3.98
C TYR A 440 15.74 -26.21 -3.03
N SER A 441 16.33 -25.05 -2.75
CA SER A 441 17.40 -24.82 -1.78
C SER A 441 16.87 -24.94 -0.34
N GLY A 442 15.56 -24.84 -0.13
CA GLY A 442 14.89 -25.24 1.10
C GLY A 442 14.70 -26.76 1.16
N LYS A 443 15.63 -27.48 1.78
CA LYS A 443 15.46 -28.91 2.13
C LYS A 443 14.14 -29.09 2.89
N GLY A 444 13.16 -29.81 2.35
CA GLY A 444 11.90 -30.13 3.03
C GLY A 444 10.64 -30.31 2.18
N GLU A 445 10.61 -29.84 0.94
CA GLU A 445 9.35 -29.80 0.13
C GLU A 445 9.44 -30.47 -1.25
N LEU A 446 10.62 -30.91 -1.69
CA LEU A 446 10.78 -31.55 -3.01
C LEU A 446 9.98 -32.85 -3.10
N TRP A 447 9.96 -33.67 -2.04
CA TRP A 447 9.15 -34.89 -1.98
C TRP A 447 7.65 -34.62 -2.10
N ARG A 448 7.15 -33.49 -1.58
CA ARG A 448 5.73 -33.11 -1.71
C ARG A 448 5.39 -32.74 -3.14
N TYR A 449 6.28 -32.00 -3.81
CA TYR A 449 6.16 -31.73 -5.23
C TYR A 449 6.20 -33.03 -6.03
N ALA A 450 7.21 -33.87 -5.83
CA ALA A 450 7.36 -35.16 -6.49
C ALA A 450 6.11 -36.06 -6.34
N ASN A 451 5.48 -36.08 -5.16
CA ASN A 451 4.27 -36.88 -4.93
C ASN A 451 3.04 -36.36 -5.68
N LYS A 452 3.06 -35.17 -6.27
CA LYS A 452 2.02 -34.75 -7.22
C LYS A 452 2.30 -35.26 -8.63
N HIS A 453 3.57 -35.45 -8.99
CA HIS A 453 4.00 -35.71 -10.36
C HIS A 453 4.37 -37.17 -10.64
N PHE A 454 4.70 -37.99 -9.64
CA PHE A 454 5.05 -39.40 -9.85
C PHE A 454 3.96 -40.35 -9.39
N ILE A 455 3.86 -41.51 -10.06
CA ILE A 455 2.95 -42.59 -9.63
C ILE A 455 3.33 -43.11 -8.24
N ARG A 456 4.63 -43.20 -7.95
CA ARG A 456 5.16 -43.61 -6.65
C ARG A 456 5.28 -42.40 -5.73
N ASP A 457 4.92 -42.58 -4.47
CA ASP A 457 5.16 -41.57 -3.43
C ASP A 457 6.54 -41.76 -2.77
N TYR A 458 7.12 -40.63 -2.37
CA TYR A 458 8.41 -40.48 -1.73
C TYR A 458 8.21 -39.85 -0.36
N TYR A 459 9.02 -40.27 0.62
CA TYR A 459 8.90 -39.82 2.02
C TYR A 459 9.97 -38.79 2.41
N ASN A 460 10.98 -38.57 1.58
CA ASN A 460 12.04 -37.60 1.79
C ASN A 460 12.66 -37.19 0.45
N ASP A 461 13.31 -36.03 0.45
CA ASP A 461 13.92 -35.43 -0.75
C ASP A 461 15.04 -36.29 -1.35
N TYR A 462 15.79 -37.03 -0.54
CA TYR A 462 16.90 -37.89 -1.00
C TYR A 462 16.44 -39.09 -1.84
N ALA A 463 15.18 -39.50 -1.68
CA ALA A 463 14.60 -40.60 -2.45
C ALA A 463 14.00 -40.15 -3.78
N VAL A 464 13.84 -38.84 -3.99
CA VAL A 464 13.23 -38.25 -5.18
C VAL A 464 14.20 -38.39 -6.36
N PRO A 465 13.76 -38.95 -7.51
CA PRO A 465 14.60 -39.02 -8.70
C PRO A 465 14.80 -37.63 -9.29
N ASP A 466 15.88 -37.45 -10.05
CA ASP A 466 16.09 -36.22 -10.82
C ASP A 466 14.84 -35.88 -11.65
N LEU A 467 14.42 -34.62 -11.57
CA LEU A 467 13.26 -34.10 -12.30
C LEU A 467 13.53 -34.06 -13.82
N PRO A 468 12.48 -34.08 -14.66
CA PRO A 468 12.63 -33.96 -16.10
C PRO A 468 13.28 -32.61 -16.49
N THR A 469 14.16 -32.66 -17.49
CA THR A 469 14.77 -31.46 -18.08
C THR A 469 13.85 -30.85 -19.13
N SER A 470 14.14 -29.61 -19.55
CA SER A 470 13.46 -28.99 -20.68
C SER A 470 13.52 -29.86 -21.95
N GLY A 471 12.43 -29.92 -22.71
CA GLY A 471 12.39 -30.65 -23.97
C GLY A 471 10.98 -30.94 -24.48
N ILE A 472 10.93 -31.62 -25.64
CA ILE A 472 9.68 -32.08 -26.25
C ILE A 472 9.35 -33.49 -25.79
N TYR A 473 8.17 -33.65 -25.20
CA TYR A 473 7.69 -34.92 -24.67
C TYR A 473 6.34 -35.31 -25.25
N THR A 474 6.14 -36.61 -25.50
CA THR A 474 4.85 -37.16 -25.91
C THR A 474 4.07 -37.63 -24.69
N LEU A 475 2.81 -37.20 -24.59
CA LEU A 475 1.91 -37.56 -23.50
C LEU A 475 1.26 -38.92 -23.71
N ASP A 476 1.12 -39.65 -22.62
CA ASP A 476 0.31 -40.86 -22.47
C ASP A 476 -0.58 -40.72 -21.24
N THR A 477 -1.46 -41.70 -21.00
CA THR A 477 -2.31 -41.73 -19.82
C THR A 477 -1.73 -42.65 -18.77
N VAL A 478 -1.70 -42.21 -17.51
CA VAL A 478 -1.35 -43.04 -16.35
C VAL A 478 -2.42 -42.93 -15.28
N SER A 479 -2.63 -44.00 -14.51
CA SER A 479 -3.55 -43.97 -13.38
C SER A 479 -2.79 -43.79 -12.07
N LYS A 480 -3.21 -42.81 -11.27
CA LYS A 480 -2.75 -42.61 -9.89
C LYS A 480 -3.98 -42.48 -8.99
N TYR A 481 -4.04 -43.26 -7.91
CA TYR A 481 -5.19 -43.27 -6.99
C TYR A 481 -6.57 -43.47 -7.66
N GLY A 482 -6.62 -44.24 -8.76
CA GLY A 482 -7.86 -44.50 -9.50
C GLY A 482 -8.30 -43.35 -10.42
N VAL A 483 -7.53 -42.27 -10.50
CA VAL A 483 -7.77 -41.14 -11.41
C VAL A 483 -6.78 -41.21 -12.57
N GLU A 484 -7.27 -40.97 -13.79
CA GLU A 484 -6.42 -40.89 -14.98
C GLU A 484 -5.79 -39.50 -15.11
N HIS A 485 -4.49 -39.48 -15.37
CA HIS A 485 -3.70 -38.27 -15.56
C HIS A 485 -2.90 -38.35 -16.85
N LEU A 486 -2.64 -37.19 -17.46
CA LEU A 486 -1.69 -37.08 -18.57
C LEU A 486 -0.27 -37.06 -18.02
N ALA A 487 0.59 -37.90 -18.59
CA ALA A 487 1.98 -38.01 -18.17
C ALA A 487 2.91 -38.28 -19.35
N PHE A 488 4.17 -37.88 -19.25
CA PHE A 488 5.20 -38.27 -20.20
C PHE A 488 6.28 -39.13 -19.55
N LYS A 489 6.95 -39.95 -20.37
CA LYS A 489 8.06 -40.78 -19.89
C LYS A 489 9.38 -40.07 -20.12
N TYR A 490 10.22 -39.97 -19.09
CA TYR A 490 11.59 -39.46 -19.21
C TYR A 490 12.57 -40.38 -18.48
N LYS A 491 13.89 -40.20 -18.72
CA LYS A 491 14.93 -40.98 -18.05
C LYS A 491 15.69 -40.06 -17.09
N PRO A 492 15.52 -40.22 -15.76
CA PRO A 492 16.30 -39.49 -14.77
C PRO A 492 17.81 -39.73 -14.92
N GLY A 493 18.61 -38.73 -14.56
CA GLY A 493 20.08 -38.78 -14.53
C GLY A 493 20.67 -39.43 -13.27
N ASP A 494 19.81 -39.77 -12.31
CA ASP A 494 20.16 -40.16 -10.95
C ASP A 494 20.82 -41.54 -10.86
N THR A 495 21.50 -41.74 -9.73
CA THR A 495 22.02 -43.04 -9.31
C THR A 495 21.10 -43.61 -8.25
N ILE A 496 20.65 -44.85 -8.45
CA ILE A 496 19.82 -45.55 -7.48
C ILE A 496 20.73 -46.17 -6.43
N PHE A 497 20.41 -45.93 -5.17
CA PHE A 497 21.00 -46.60 -4.02
C PHE A 497 19.93 -47.42 -3.31
N SER A 498 20.04 -48.75 -3.35
CA SER A 498 19.27 -49.69 -2.53
C SER A 498 20.24 -50.68 -1.87
N SER A 499 19.74 -51.48 -0.90
CA SER A 499 20.54 -52.49 -0.22
C SER A 499 21.28 -53.43 -1.18
N ASP A 500 20.68 -53.69 -2.35
CA ASP A 500 21.12 -54.72 -3.28
C ASP A 500 21.61 -54.14 -4.63
N TYR A 501 21.57 -52.82 -4.82
CA TYR A 501 21.94 -52.19 -6.08
C TYR A 501 22.47 -50.77 -5.90
N TYR A 502 23.67 -50.53 -6.43
CA TYR A 502 24.23 -49.21 -6.66
C TYR A 502 24.53 -49.03 -8.14
N GLY A 503 23.82 -48.10 -8.79
CA GLY A 503 24.07 -47.83 -10.20
C GLY A 503 23.07 -46.87 -10.84
N LYS A 504 23.38 -46.45 -12.07
CA LYS A 504 22.51 -45.53 -12.83
C LYS A 504 21.13 -46.13 -13.06
N ARG A 505 20.10 -45.28 -13.01
CA ARG A 505 18.73 -45.69 -13.32
C ARG A 505 18.62 -46.14 -14.78
N ARG A 506 18.06 -47.34 -14.98
CA ARG A 506 17.83 -47.90 -16.32
C ARG A 506 16.44 -47.60 -16.88
N ASN A 507 15.45 -47.49 -16.00
CA ASN A 507 14.05 -47.37 -16.38
C ASN A 507 13.63 -45.91 -16.57
N ARG A 508 12.73 -45.69 -17.54
CA ARG A 508 12.03 -44.40 -17.69
C ARG A 508 10.93 -44.30 -16.65
N LEU A 509 10.77 -43.12 -16.06
CA LEU A 509 9.69 -42.82 -15.12
C LEU A 509 8.59 -42.00 -15.83
N ALA A 510 7.35 -42.16 -15.38
CA ALA A 510 6.24 -41.34 -15.82
C ALA A 510 6.14 -40.09 -14.92
N PHE A 511 6.14 -38.93 -15.55
CA PHE A 511 5.92 -37.63 -14.92
C PHE A 511 4.55 -37.11 -15.33
N ILE A 512 3.65 -36.98 -14.35
CA ILE A 512 2.30 -36.44 -14.48
C ILE A 512 2.41 -34.94 -14.63
N VAL A 513 1.77 -34.39 -15.67
CA VAL A 513 1.73 -32.95 -15.91
C VAL A 513 0.52 -32.37 -15.18
N GLY A 514 0.75 -31.37 -14.34
CA GLY A 514 -0.28 -30.64 -13.60
C GLY A 514 -0.53 -29.25 -14.17
N GLU A 515 -1.60 -28.60 -13.69
CA GLU A 515 -1.97 -27.24 -14.12
C GLU A 515 -0.94 -26.16 -13.72
N SER A 516 -0.11 -26.44 -12.72
CA SER A 516 0.94 -25.54 -12.25
C SER A 516 2.26 -25.66 -13.01
N ASP A 517 2.41 -26.66 -13.89
CA ASP A 517 3.64 -26.88 -14.64
C ASP A 517 3.75 -25.92 -15.83
N ILE A 518 4.99 -25.56 -16.20
CA ILE A 518 5.26 -24.72 -17.37
C ILE A 518 5.37 -25.63 -18.60
N TYR A 519 4.31 -25.68 -19.40
CA TYR A 519 4.31 -26.41 -20.67
C TYR A 519 3.42 -25.78 -21.74
N LEU A 520 3.73 -26.08 -23.00
CA LEU A 520 2.99 -25.63 -24.18
C LEU A 520 2.68 -26.79 -25.12
N ASN A 521 1.46 -26.83 -25.67
CA ASN A 521 1.08 -27.77 -26.70
C ASN A 521 1.86 -27.53 -27.99
N TYR A 522 2.88 -28.34 -28.22
CA TYR A 522 3.84 -28.14 -29.32
C TYR A 522 3.22 -28.33 -30.71
N ASP A 523 2.09 -29.04 -30.82
CA ASP A 523 1.48 -29.39 -32.11
C ASP A 523 0.49 -28.35 -32.66
N ARG A 524 0.22 -27.29 -31.90
CA ARG A 524 -0.77 -26.25 -32.24
C ARG A 524 -0.17 -24.86 -32.32
N ILE A 525 1.16 -24.79 -32.31
CA ILE A 525 1.91 -23.54 -32.22
C ILE A 525 2.66 -23.33 -33.54
N SER A 526 2.62 -22.10 -34.05
CA SER A 526 3.44 -21.67 -35.18
C SER A 526 4.70 -20.94 -34.71
N LEU A 527 5.71 -20.86 -35.58
CA LEU A 527 6.90 -20.06 -35.30
C LEU A 527 6.54 -18.57 -35.16
N ASP A 528 5.59 -18.09 -35.95
CA ASP A 528 5.14 -16.69 -35.92
C ASP A 528 4.51 -16.31 -34.58
N ASP A 529 3.72 -17.21 -33.97
CA ASP A 529 3.16 -16.98 -32.62
C ASP A 529 4.28 -16.87 -31.58
N ILE A 530 5.29 -17.73 -31.70
CA ILE A 530 6.43 -17.76 -30.77
C ILE A 530 7.27 -16.49 -30.91
N GLU A 531 7.60 -16.07 -32.13
CA GLU A 531 8.35 -14.83 -32.34
C GLU A 531 7.55 -13.62 -31.86
N TYR A 532 6.23 -13.60 -32.03
CA TYR A 532 5.38 -12.54 -31.49
C TYR A 532 5.49 -12.46 -29.95
N TYR A 533 5.24 -13.56 -29.22
CA TYR A 533 5.27 -13.53 -27.75
C TYR A 533 6.67 -13.33 -27.17
N LEU A 534 7.73 -13.75 -27.86
CA LEU A 534 9.11 -13.48 -27.45
C LEU A 534 9.46 -11.99 -27.51
N HIS A 535 8.92 -11.26 -28.48
CA HIS A 535 9.21 -9.84 -28.65
C HIS A 535 8.12 -8.92 -28.07
N SER A 536 7.02 -9.48 -27.57
CA SER A 536 5.93 -8.70 -26.95
C SER A 536 6.35 -8.14 -25.60
N ARG A 537 6.61 -6.83 -25.57
CA ARG A 537 6.96 -6.10 -24.35
C ARG A 537 5.89 -6.17 -23.27
N ILE A 538 4.61 -6.22 -23.66
CA ILE A 538 3.46 -6.33 -22.76
C ILE A 538 3.54 -7.60 -21.91
N GLU A 539 4.05 -8.68 -22.50
CA GLU A 539 4.16 -10.00 -21.89
C GLU A 539 5.48 -10.21 -21.14
N ARG A 540 6.52 -9.37 -21.39
CA ARG A 540 7.83 -9.46 -20.73
C ARG A 540 7.77 -9.34 -19.21
N LYS A 541 6.72 -8.75 -18.64
CA LYS A 541 6.47 -8.80 -17.18
C LYS A 541 6.49 -10.22 -16.59
N HIS A 542 6.22 -11.25 -17.38
CA HIS A 542 6.27 -12.64 -16.92
C HIS A 542 7.39 -13.46 -17.59
N TYR A 543 8.45 -12.79 -18.08
CA TYR A 543 9.50 -13.40 -18.90
C TYR A 543 10.15 -14.64 -18.25
N LEU A 544 10.32 -14.67 -16.92
CA LEU A 544 10.88 -15.83 -16.22
C LEU A 544 10.06 -17.11 -16.39
N ASP A 545 8.74 -16.98 -16.52
CA ASP A 545 7.83 -18.10 -16.75
C ASP A 545 7.71 -18.42 -18.25
N ILE A 546 7.74 -17.37 -19.07
CA ILE A 546 7.42 -17.41 -20.50
C ILE A 546 8.62 -17.81 -21.35
N LEU A 547 9.78 -17.17 -21.16
CA LEU A 547 10.93 -17.33 -22.03
C LEU A 547 11.49 -18.76 -22.05
N PRO A 548 11.64 -19.49 -20.92
CA PRO A 548 12.20 -20.84 -20.96
C PRO A 548 11.45 -21.75 -21.93
N VAL A 549 10.11 -21.74 -21.86
CA VAL A 549 9.27 -22.59 -22.71
C VAL A 549 9.21 -22.07 -24.14
N LEU A 550 9.11 -20.76 -24.36
CA LEU A 550 9.11 -20.19 -25.71
C LEU A 550 10.42 -20.44 -26.45
N LEU A 551 11.57 -20.32 -25.77
CA LEU A 551 12.89 -20.59 -26.36
C LEU A 551 13.05 -22.07 -26.71
N GLU A 552 12.59 -22.99 -25.85
CA GLU A 552 12.61 -24.42 -26.14
C GLU A 552 11.70 -24.76 -27.33
N VAL A 553 10.50 -24.19 -27.40
CA VAL A 553 9.60 -24.36 -28.55
C VAL A 553 10.26 -23.80 -29.82
N ARG A 554 10.79 -22.57 -29.79
CA ARG A 554 11.44 -21.92 -30.95
C ARG A 554 12.56 -22.79 -31.52
N LYS A 555 13.44 -23.31 -30.64
CA LYS A 555 14.55 -24.17 -31.02
C LYS A 555 14.07 -25.43 -31.76
N ASN A 556 13.07 -26.11 -31.20
CA ASN A 556 12.57 -27.36 -31.79
C ASN A 556 11.76 -27.11 -33.07
N LEU A 557 10.94 -26.05 -33.13
CA LEU A 557 10.19 -25.70 -34.34
C LEU A 557 11.12 -25.34 -35.50
N ARG A 558 12.20 -24.57 -35.25
CA ARG A 558 13.20 -24.27 -36.29
C ARG A 558 13.89 -25.53 -36.81
N ALA A 559 14.25 -26.46 -35.91
CA ALA A 559 14.85 -27.73 -36.30
C ALA A 559 13.88 -28.60 -37.13
N GLU A 560 12.60 -28.69 -36.72
CA GLU A 560 11.56 -29.43 -37.45
C GLU A 560 11.27 -28.78 -38.82
N GLN A 561 11.21 -27.45 -38.90
CA GLN A 561 11.01 -26.72 -40.15
C GLN A 561 12.16 -26.93 -41.15
N GLN A 562 13.42 -26.91 -40.67
CA GLN A 562 14.58 -27.22 -41.51
C GLN A 562 14.49 -28.63 -42.08
N GLN A 563 14.07 -29.60 -41.26
CA GLN A 563 13.91 -30.97 -41.70
C GLN A 563 12.79 -31.12 -42.74
N GLU A 564 11.65 -30.49 -42.48
CA GLU A 564 10.52 -30.48 -43.41
C GLU A 564 10.86 -29.79 -44.72
N ASN A 565 11.59 -28.67 -44.71
CA ASN A 565 11.99 -27.98 -45.93
C ASN A 565 12.89 -28.85 -46.81
N ALA A 566 13.87 -29.53 -46.20
CA ALA A 566 14.72 -30.49 -46.92
C ALA A 566 13.89 -31.65 -47.51
N PHE A 567 12.97 -32.20 -46.73
CA PHE A 567 12.06 -33.25 -47.19
C PHE A 567 11.13 -32.78 -48.32
N ARG A 568 10.59 -31.56 -48.23
CA ARG A 568 9.72 -30.94 -49.25
C ARG A 568 10.46 -30.78 -50.57
N LEU A 569 11.70 -30.28 -50.54
CA LEU A 569 12.54 -30.14 -51.74
C LEU A 569 12.81 -31.48 -52.41
N MET A 570 13.14 -32.51 -51.62
CA MET A 570 13.33 -33.87 -52.13
C MET A 570 12.04 -34.42 -52.78
N LEU A 571 10.91 -34.31 -52.08
CA LEU A 571 9.62 -34.78 -52.58
C LEU A 571 9.17 -34.03 -53.85
N LEU A 572 9.41 -32.71 -53.91
CA LEU A 572 9.13 -31.90 -55.08
C LEU A 572 9.93 -32.40 -56.28
N GLY A 573 11.24 -32.63 -56.12
CA GLY A 573 12.10 -33.20 -57.16
C GLY A 573 11.57 -34.54 -57.69
N GLU A 574 11.12 -35.43 -56.81
CA GLU A 574 10.53 -36.71 -57.22
C GLU A 574 9.19 -36.58 -57.96
N LEU A 575 8.35 -35.60 -57.61
CA LEU A 575 7.06 -35.38 -58.25
C LEU A 575 7.23 -34.73 -59.64
N LEU A 576 8.20 -33.82 -59.79
CA LEU A 576 8.56 -33.21 -61.07
C LEU A 576 9.06 -34.27 -62.06
N GLN A 577 9.88 -35.23 -61.61
CA GLN A 577 10.30 -36.38 -62.43
C GLN A 577 9.13 -37.25 -62.93
N GLN A 578 7.98 -37.22 -62.25
CA GLN A 578 6.76 -37.93 -62.64
C GLN A 578 5.83 -37.08 -63.52
N GLY A 579 6.26 -35.90 -63.96
CA GLY A 579 5.51 -35.05 -64.90
C GLY A 579 4.45 -34.16 -64.25
N ILE A 580 4.48 -33.98 -62.92
CA ILE A 580 3.58 -33.07 -62.20
C ILE A 580 4.18 -31.66 -62.23
N SER A 581 3.37 -30.63 -62.44
CA SER A 581 3.86 -29.24 -62.39
C SER A 581 4.19 -28.82 -60.95
N GLU A 582 5.18 -27.92 -60.81
CA GLU A 582 5.64 -27.40 -59.52
C GLU A 582 4.49 -26.78 -58.70
N GLU A 583 3.66 -25.95 -59.32
CA GLU A 583 2.50 -25.33 -58.67
C GLU A 583 1.52 -26.36 -58.10
N MET A 584 1.23 -27.43 -58.86
CA MET A 584 0.28 -28.46 -58.44
C MET A 584 0.87 -29.31 -57.30
N ALA A 585 2.16 -29.62 -57.37
CA ALA A 585 2.85 -30.36 -56.31
C ALA A 585 2.87 -29.55 -55.00
N ASN A 586 3.31 -28.28 -55.04
CA ASN A 586 3.40 -27.43 -53.85
C ASN A 586 2.05 -27.23 -53.15
N ARG A 587 0.94 -27.15 -53.91
CA ARG A 587 -0.41 -27.02 -53.36
C ARG A 587 -0.80 -28.17 -52.43
N HIS A 588 -0.37 -29.40 -52.71
CA HIS A 588 -0.81 -30.60 -51.98
C HIS A 588 0.26 -31.22 -51.06
N ILE A 589 1.53 -30.84 -51.21
CA ILE A 589 2.62 -31.34 -50.36
C ILE A 589 2.39 -30.98 -48.88
N THR A 590 2.03 -29.73 -48.58
CA THR A 590 1.81 -29.25 -47.20
C THR A 590 0.69 -30.04 -46.52
N GLU A 591 -0.46 -30.19 -47.19
CA GLU A 591 -1.60 -30.97 -46.68
C GLU A 591 -1.21 -32.44 -46.41
N ALA A 592 -0.44 -33.05 -47.31
CA ALA A 592 -0.02 -34.44 -47.18
C ALA A 592 1.01 -34.63 -46.03
N ILE A 593 1.87 -33.64 -45.79
CA ILE A 593 2.78 -33.59 -44.65
C ILE A 593 2.00 -33.48 -43.34
N ASP A 594 1.04 -32.54 -43.26
CA ASP A 594 0.22 -32.37 -42.06
C ASP A 594 -0.60 -33.64 -41.76
N TRP A 595 -1.20 -34.24 -42.78
CA TRP A 595 -1.84 -35.54 -42.65
C TRP A 595 -0.90 -36.58 -42.06
N TRP A 596 0.33 -36.68 -42.56
CA TRP A 596 1.31 -37.65 -42.04
C TRP A 596 1.64 -37.42 -40.57
N LYS A 597 1.86 -36.17 -40.17
CA LYS A 597 2.23 -35.78 -38.80
C LYS A 597 1.11 -36.05 -37.80
N TYR A 598 -0.15 -35.81 -38.20
CA TYR A 598 -1.29 -35.78 -37.29
C TYR A 598 -2.30 -36.93 -37.43
N LYS A 599 -2.17 -37.82 -38.44
CA LYS A 599 -3.13 -38.93 -38.63
C LYS A 599 -3.17 -39.97 -37.53
N ASN A 600 -2.09 -40.10 -36.75
CA ASN A 600 -1.98 -41.09 -35.67
C ASN A 600 -2.19 -40.42 -34.31
N ILE A 601 -2.57 -41.22 -33.31
CA ILE A 601 -2.66 -40.75 -31.92
C ILE A 601 -1.30 -40.20 -31.47
N TRP A 602 -0.22 -40.95 -31.71
CA TRP A 602 1.15 -40.51 -31.46
C TRP A 602 1.64 -39.70 -32.66
N LYS A 603 1.76 -38.40 -32.45
CA LYS A 603 2.21 -37.45 -33.46
C LYS A 603 3.71 -37.61 -33.69
N ARG A 604 4.15 -37.52 -34.94
CA ARG A 604 5.53 -37.82 -35.34
C ARG A 604 6.08 -36.71 -36.25
N PRO A 605 7.28 -36.17 -35.96
CA PRO A 605 7.95 -35.25 -36.88
C PRO A 605 8.44 -35.98 -38.14
N ILE A 606 8.76 -35.21 -39.19
CA ILE A 606 9.35 -35.74 -40.42
C ILE A 606 10.87 -35.54 -40.34
N CYS A 607 11.62 -36.60 -40.59
CA CYS A 607 13.07 -36.53 -40.76
C CYS A 607 13.43 -36.53 -42.25
N ASN A 608 14.56 -35.91 -42.60
CA ASN A 608 15.02 -35.76 -43.99
C ASN A 608 15.14 -37.11 -44.73
N ASP A 609 15.56 -38.14 -44.00
CA ASP A 609 15.80 -39.49 -44.54
C ASP A 609 14.69 -40.50 -44.19
N ASP A 610 13.45 -40.03 -43.99
CA ASP A 610 12.32 -40.93 -43.67
C ASP A 610 11.71 -41.57 -44.94
N ALA A 611 12.30 -42.69 -45.38
CA ALA A 611 11.85 -43.44 -46.54
C ALA A 611 10.39 -43.93 -46.45
N LYS A 612 9.87 -44.15 -45.23
CA LYS A 612 8.46 -44.54 -45.03
C LYS A 612 7.54 -43.34 -45.20
N ALA A 613 7.90 -42.20 -44.63
CA ALA A 613 7.17 -40.95 -44.82
C ALA A 613 7.14 -40.57 -46.30
N LEU A 614 8.28 -40.59 -46.99
CA LEU A 614 8.39 -40.30 -48.42
C LEU A 614 7.41 -41.13 -49.26
N ARG A 615 7.44 -42.46 -49.09
CA ARG A 615 6.56 -43.37 -49.83
C ARG A 615 5.07 -43.09 -49.58
N MET A 616 4.70 -42.88 -48.31
CA MET A 616 3.29 -42.70 -47.94
C MET A 616 2.76 -41.31 -48.30
N ILE A 617 3.56 -40.26 -48.12
CA ILE A 617 3.22 -38.88 -48.49
C ILE A 617 3.13 -38.76 -50.01
N LYS A 618 4.11 -39.26 -50.76
CA LYS A 618 4.07 -39.30 -52.23
C LYS A 618 2.82 -40.00 -52.76
N SER A 619 2.51 -41.18 -52.22
CA SER A 619 1.30 -41.92 -52.61
C SER A 619 0.02 -41.13 -52.31
N ARG A 620 -0.01 -40.35 -51.22
CA ARG A 620 -1.14 -39.48 -50.88
C ARG A 620 -1.27 -38.33 -51.87
N VAL A 621 -0.19 -37.61 -52.16
CA VAL A 621 -0.19 -36.50 -53.13
C VAL A 621 -0.67 -36.98 -54.51
N LEU A 622 -0.15 -38.11 -55.00
CA LEU A 622 -0.57 -38.70 -56.28
C LEU A 622 -2.05 -39.11 -56.32
N LYS A 623 -2.64 -39.46 -55.18
CA LYS A 623 -4.09 -39.76 -55.07
C LYS A 623 -4.96 -38.51 -55.00
N ILE A 624 -4.40 -37.36 -54.62
CA ILE A 624 -5.13 -36.10 -54.59
C ILE A 624 -5.12 -35.44 -55.98
N ILE A 625 -4.02 -35.63 -56.73
CA ILE A 625 -3.84 -35.05 -58.07
C ILE A 625 -4.57 -35.87 -59.17
N LYS A 626 -4.72 -37.18 -58.97
CA LYS A 626 -5.56 -38.05 -59.82
C LYS A 626 -7.02 -37.90 -59.45
#